data_AF-A0AAI9XRJ8-F1
#
_entry.id   AF-A0AAI9XRJ8-F1
#
_cell.length_a   1.000
_cell.length_b   1.000
_cell.length_c   1.000
_cell.angle_alpha   90.00
_cell.angle_beta   90.00
_cell.angle_gamma   90.00
#
_symmetry.space_group_name_H-M   'P 1'
#
loop_
_entity.id
_entity.type
_entity.pdbx_description
1 polymer ?
#
loop_
_entity_poly.entity_id
_entity_poly.type
_entity_poly.pdbx_seq_one_letter_code
_entity_poly.pdbx_strand_id
1 'polypeptide(L)'
;MADSEPFPLLNTSVDQLHSAIDHAPSSSRTTRRRKSSALGQDIRAGDTGPALATARDNTSVIPTVPTKRPSKRRRARGGFARVRQAMTKHTYLVPALIIGLTLALYIVQPNDSNPLHRFIFLSYRLPSDPVNPDAPAQYGKGLWDIAFVAFWTVVLTFTREFIMQELLRPLARAAGIRSRGKQARFMEQMYTAIYFGCLGPAGLYVMSKTPVWYYSTRGMYEDFPHMTHEAGFKFYYLFQAAYWAQQAIVLLLGMEKPRKDFKELVGHHIVSLSLIALSYRFHFTYMGLAVYSTHDISDFFLATSKVLNYIDSPIVGPYFFLFMCVWIYLRHFINLKIILSLFTEYTTVGPFELNWATQQYKCTLSQYITLGLLSSLQALNLFWLFYIFRIAYRFLRYDIAEDDRSDAEVTDVDDEAEKKKALSEKTNGHASGVNGTAPQARLVNGRA
;
A
#
# COMPACT_ATOMS: atom_id res chain seq x y z
N MET A 1 39.60 2.81 51.54
CA MET A 1 38.54 2.10 52.27
C MET A 1 37.28 2.14 51.43
N ALA A 2 36.73 0.96 51.12
CA ALA A 2 35.44 0.66 50.48
C ALA A 2 35.24 1.20 49.04
N ASP A 3 35.25 0.40 47.98
CA ASP A 3 34.49 -0.83 47.64
C ASP A 3 32.97 -0.64 47.64
N SER A 4 32.37 -0.51 46.45
CA SER A 4 31.38 -1.48 45.93
C SER A 4 30.80 -1.02 44.59
N GLU A 5 30.98 -1.88 43.60
CA GLU A 5 30.40 -1.88 42.26
C GLU A 5 29.05 -2.69 42.32
N PRO A 6 28.42 -3.18 41.23
CA PRO A 6 27.17 -2.65 40.64
C PRO A 6 25.96 -3.64 40.55
N PHE A 7 24.84 -3.14 39.96
CA PHE A 7 23.72 -3.85 39.26
C PHE A 7 22.65 -4.62 40.11
N PRO A 8 21.39 -4.89 39.64
CA PRO A 8 21.08 -5.37 38.28
C PRO A 8 19.77 -4.97 37.56
N LEU A 9 19.76 -5.42 36.31
CA LEU A 9 18.66 -5.60 35.34
C LEU A 9 17.48 -6.41 35.93
N LEU A 10 16.25 -6.02 35.58
CA LEU A 10 15.10 -6.91 35.61
C LEU A 10 14.45 -6.96 34.22
N ASN A 11 14.84 -8.02 33.52
CA ASN A 11 14.16 -8.60 32.38
C ASN A 11 13.41 -9.83 32.94
N THR A 12 12.08 -9.88 32.83
CA THR A 12 11.30 -11.11 33.04
C THR A 12 10.25 -11.18 31.92
N SER A 13 10.47 -11.94 30.84
CA SER A 13 10.30 -13.40 30.70
C SER A 13 8.87 -13.90 30.97
N VAL A 14 7.97 -13.63 30.02
CA VAL A 14 6.83 -14.51 29.73
C VAL A 14 7.20 -15.33 28.50
N ASP A 15 8.05 -16.34 28.71
CA ASP A 15 8.26 -17.48 27.80
C ASP A 15 9.37 -18.37 28.38
N GLN A 16 9.10 -18.98 29.54
CA GLN A 16 9.88 -20.11 30.05
C GLN A 16 9.13 -20.76 31.22
N LEU A 17 8.00 -21.38 30.89
CA LEU A 17 7.34 -22.29 31.82
C LEU A 17 6.75 -23.45 31.02
N HIS A 18 7.60 -24.31 30.47
CA HIS A 18 7.33 -25.74 30.24
C HIS A 18 8.62 -26.45 29.80
N SER A 19 9.59 -26.55 30.71
CA SER A 19 10.64 -27.57 30.63
C SER A 19 11.24 -27.81 32.01
N ALA A 20 11.28 -29.07 32.41
CA ALA A 20 12.00 -29.66 33.54
C ALA A 20 11.33 -29.59 34.93
N ILE A 21 10.57 -30.64 35.27
CA ILE A 21 10.68 -31.33 36.56
C ILE A 21 10.70 -32.84 36.27
N ASP A 22 11.93 -33.38 36.28
CA ASP A 22 12.45 -34.59 36.92
C ASP A 22 11.65 -35.90 37.09
N HIS A 23 12.40 -36.97 36.77
CA HIS A 23 12.46 -38.31 37.38
C HIS A 23 11.23 -39.26 37.35
N ALA A 24 11.44 -40.41 36.69
CA ALA A 24 10.64 -41.65 36.69
C ALA A 24 10.45 -42.24 38.12
N PRO A 25 9.49 -43.15 38.45
CA PRO A 25 9.08 -44.30 37.61
C PRO A 25 7.60 -44.80 37.66
N SER A 26 7.28 -45.58 36.63
CA SER A 26 6.32 -46.70 36.58
C SER A 26 4.80 -46.47 36.65
N SER A 27 4.14 -47.31 35.86
CA SER A 27 2.76 -47.82 35.95
C SER A 27 1.70 -47.21 35.03
N SER A 28 0.91 -48.15 34.52
CA SER A 28 -0.12 -48.12 33.50
C SER A 28 -1.31 -47.19 33.79
N ARG A 29 -1.85 -46.53 32.76
CA ARG A 29 -3.15 -46.89 32.14
C ARG A 29 -3.59 -45.89 31.07
N THR A 30 -4.22 -46.48 30.07
CA THR A 30 -5.00 -45.95 28.95
C THR A 30 -6.00 -44.84 29.29
N THR A 31 -6.19 -43.83 28.41
CA THR A 31 -7.45 -43.61 27.66
C THR A 31 -7.41 -42.40 26.68
N ARG A 32 -7.68 -42.73 25.41
CA ARG A 32 -8.30 -41.97 24.28
C ARG A 32 -8.38 -40.44 24.30
N ARG A 33 -7.86 -39.82 23.22
CA ARG A 33 -8.48 -38.66 22.55
C ARG A 33 -8.46 -38.79 21.02
N ARG A 34 -9.54 -38.29 20.41
CA ARG A 34 -9.99 -38.43 19.02
C ARG A 34 -9.12 -37.72 17.96
N LYS A 35 -9.11 -38.38 16.80
CA LYS A 35 -8.80 -37.99 15.41
C LYS A 35 -8.86 -36.49 15.07
N SER A 36 -7.79 -35.99 14.43
CA SER A 36 -7.89 -35.27 13.15
C SER A 36 -6.65 -35.56 12.31
N SER A 37 -6.84 -35.60 10.99
CA SER A 37 -6.04 -36.29 10.00
C SER A 37 -5.04 -35.38 9.28
N ALA A 38 -3.76 -35.77 9.29
CA ALA A 38 -2.77 -35.35 8.30
C ALA A 38 -2.33 -36.60 7.53
N LEU A 39 -2.78 -36.71 6.29
CA LEU A 39 -2.47 -37.80 5.37
C LEU A 39 -1.12 -37.49 4.68
N GLY A 40 -0.02 -37.76 5.38
CA GLY A 40 1.29 -38.00 4.78
C GLY A 40 1.54 -39.50 4.83
N GLN A 41 1.28 -40.21 3.74
CA GLN A 41 1.63 -41.62 3.62
C GLN A 41 2.83 -41.77 2.67
N ASP A 42 4.00 -41.93 3.28
CA ASP A 42 5.02 -42.84 2.76
C ASP A 42 4.63 -44.25 3.20
N ILE A 43 4.33 -45.13 2.24
CA ILE A 43 4.34 -46.58 2.46
C ILE A 43 5.36 -47.18 1.53
N ARG A 44 6.46 -47.62 2.13
CA ARG A 44 7.40 -48.60 1.60
C ARG A 44 7.10 -49.91 2.34
N ALA A 45 6.51 -50.87 1.65
CA ALA A 45 6.35 -52.25 2.13
C ALA A 45 7.05 -53.17 1.12
N GLY A 46 7.90 -54.06 1.64
CA GLY A 46 8.87 -54.85 0.89
C GLY A 46 8.40 -56.25 0.51
N ASP A 47 9.40 -57.14 0.51
CA ASP A 47 9.44 -58.58 0.21
C ASP A 47 9.73 -58.93 -1.26
N THR A 48 10.76 -59.69 -1.64
CA THR A 48 11.76 -60.56 -0.95
C THR A 48 12.95 -60.77 -1.91
N GLY A 49 14.19 -60.93 -1.40
CA GLY A 49 15.38 -61.35 -2.19
C GLY A 49 15.30 -62.82 -2.67
N PRO A 50 16.32 -63.40 -3.36
CA PRO A 50 17.77 -63.13 -3.23
C PRO A 50 18.54 -62.94 -4.57
N ALA A 51 19.80 -62.52 -4.45
CA ALA A 51 20.79 -62.36 -5.52
C ALA A 51 21.30 -63.69 -6.08
N LEU A 52 21.68 -63.74 -7.37
CA LEU A 52 22.96 -64.32 -7.88
C LEU A 52 23.07 -64.20 -9.43
N ALA A 53 24.19 -63.62 -9.88
CA ALA A 53 25.01 -63.89 -11.07
C ALA A 53 24.43 -64.24 -12.48
N THR A 54 25.17 -63.71 -13.47
CA THR A 54 25.47 -64.24 -14.82
C THR A 54 24.49 -64.09 -16.00
N ALA A 55 25.13 -63.68 -17.12
CA ALA A 55 24.89 -64.08 -18.52
C ALA A 55 23.89 -63.29 -19.39
N ARG A 56 24.48 -62.40 -20.21
CA ARG A 56 24.50 -62.35 -21.70
C ARG A 56 23.23 -62.64 -22.53
N ASP A 57 23.09 -61.78 -23.55
CA ASP A 57 22.51 -61.96 -24.90
C ASP A 57 21.03 -62.41 -24.95
N ASN A 58 20.13 -61.89 -25.78
CA ASN A 58 20.29 -61.49 -27.17
C ASN A 58 19.04 -60.70 -27.66
N THR A 59 19.27 -59.82 -28.63
CA THR A 59 18.37 -59.39 -29.73
C THR A 59 16.87 -59.76 -29.75
N SER A 60 15.99 -58.77 -29.98
CA SER A 60 15.33 -58.55 -31.28
C SER A 60 14.20 -57.50 -31.23
N VAL A 61 13.96 -56.89 -32.38
CA VAL A 61 13.23 -55.65 -32.68
C VAL A 61 11.76 -55.92 -32.99
N ILE A 62 10.81 -55.13 -32.45
CA ILE A 62 9.59 -54.69 -33.14
C ILE A 62 9.24 -53.25 -32.72
N PRO A 63 8.99 -52.30 -33.64
CA PRO A 63 8.61 -50.93 -33.31
C PRO A 63 7.08 -50.79 -33.20
N THR A 64 6.56 -50.43 -32.02
CA THR A 64 5.17 -49.95 -31.88
C THR A 64 5.15 -48.44 -31.65
N VAL A 65 4.60 -47.73 -32.64
CA VAL A 65 4.34 -46.28 -32.64
C VAL A 65 3.52 -45.84 -31.41
N PRO A 66 3.86 -44.74 -30.71
CA PRO A 66 3.06 -44.26 -29.59
C PRO A 66 2.01 -43.26 -30.08
N THR A 67 0.74 -43.67 -30.16
CA THR A 67 -0.39 -42.72 -30.23
C THR A 67 -1.14 -42.67 -28.91
N LYS A 68 -0.66 -41.87 -27.96
CA LYS A 68 -1.50 -41.38 -26.86
C LYS A 68 -1.55 -39.86 -26.90
N ARG A 69 -2.65 -39.33 -27.44
CA ARG A 69 -3.03 -37.92 -27.36
C ARG A 69 -3.01 -37.49 -25.88
N PRO A 70 -2.38 -36.36 -25.51
CA PRO A 70 -2.39 -35.90 -24.14
C PRO A 70 -3.82 -35.50 -23.74
N SER A 71 -4.27 -36.00 -22.59
CA SER A 71 -5.63 -35.75 -22.08
C SER A 71 -5.88 -34.25 -21.90
N LYS A 72 -7.03 -33.77 -22.40
CA LYS A 72 -7.47 -32.36 -22.32
C LYS A 72 -7.39 -31.78 -20.88
N ARG A 73 -7.51 -32.64 -19.86
CA ARG A 73 -7.43 -32.28 -18.43
C ARG A 73 -6.05 -31.81 -17.97
N ARG A 74 -4.96 -32.32 -18.56
CA ARG A 74 -3.58 -31.88 -18.23
C ARG A 74 -3.26 -30.51 -18.87
N ARG A 75 -3.86 -30.21 -20.03
CA ARG A 75 -3.74 -28.92 -20.73
C ARG A 75 -4.46 -27.78 -19.99
N ALA A 76 -5.64 -28.05 -19.43
CA ALA A 76 -6.39 -27.08 -18.63
C ALA A 76 -5.66 -26.66 -17.33
N ARG A 77 -4.99 -27.60 -16.66
CA ARG A 77 -4.10 -27.31 -15.51
C ARG A 77 -2.92 -26.40 -15.89
N GLY A 78 -2.36 -26.58 -17.10
CA GLY A 78 -1.32 -25.70 -17.64
C GLY A 78 -1.84 -24.29 -17.97
N GLY A 79 -3.06 -24.18 -18.50
CA GLY A 79 -3.70 -22.89 -18.78
C GLY A 79 -3.97 -22.07 -17.52
N PHE A 80 -4.62 -22.67 -16.51
CA PHE A 80 -4.88 -22.01 -15.25
C PHE A 80 -3.59 -21.64 -14.49
N ALA A 81 -2.58 -22.50 -14.51
CA ALA A 81 -1.28 -22.19 -13.94
C ALA A 81 -0.59 -21.01 -14.64
N ARG A 82 -0.68 -20.92 -15.99
CA ARG A 82 -0.15 -19.78 -16.75
C ARG A 82 -0.92 -18.49 -16.48
N VAL A 83 -2.25 -18.54 -16.39
CA VAL A 83 -3.08 -17.38 -16.02
C VAL A 83 -2.73 -16.92 -14.61
N ARG A 84 -2.64 -17.84 -13.65
CA ARG A 84 -2.23 -17.53 -12.27
C ARG A 84 -0.83 -16.91 -12.25
N GLN A 85 0.12 -17.48 -12.99
CA GLN A 85 1.49 -16.97 -13.09
C GLN A 85 1.56 -15.59 -13.73
N ALA A 86 0.74 -15.33 -14.77
CA ALA A 86 0.61 -14.01 -15.39
C ALA A 86 0.01 -12.99 -14.42
N MET A 87 -1.04 -13.34 -13.68
CA MET A 87 -1.66 -12.47 -12.67
C MET A 87 -0.74 -12.18 -11.48
N THR A 88 0.12 -13.12 -11.08
CA THR A 88 1.14 -12.86 -10.05
C THR A 88 2.29 -11.99 -10.57
N LYS A 89 2.55 -12.01 -11.89
CA LYS A 89 3.62 -11.22 -12.51
C LYS A 89 3.17 -9.80 -12.82
N HIS A 90 1.93 -9.65 -13.27
CA HIS A 90 1.28 -8.39 -13.63
C HIS A 90 0.06 -8.20 -12.73
N THR A 91 0.30 -7.64 -11.55
CA THR A 91 -0.72 -7.41 -10.50
C THR A 91 -1.87 -6.52 -10.99
N TYR A 92 -1.65 -5.66 -12.01
CA TYR A 92 -2.71 -4.84 -12.61
C TYR A 92 -3.77 -5.64 -13.38
N LEU A 93 -3.50 -6.91 -13.76
CA LEU A 93 -4.44 -7.71 -14.56
C LEU A 93 -5.74 -8.04 -13.82
N VAL A 94 -5.69 -8.24 -12.50
CA VAL A 94 -6.90 -8.56 -11.71
C VAL A 94 -7.83 -7.34 -11.66
N PRO A 95 -7.39 -6.14 -11.23
CA PRO A 95 -8.18 -4.92 -11.36
C PRO A 95 -8.66 -4.64 -12.79
N ALA A 96 -7.79 -4.82 -13.79
CA ALA A 96 -8.14 -4.60 -15.20
C ALA A 96 -9.28 -5.50 -15.67
N LEU A 97 -9.31 -6.77 -15.24
CA LEU A 97 -10.38 -7.70 -15.58
C LEU A 97 -11.72 -7.29 -14.95
N ILE A 98 -11.69 -6.83 -13.69
CA ILE A 98 -12.89 -6.34 -13.00
C ILE A 98 -13.45 -5.09 -13.71
N ILE A 99 -12.58 -4.14 -14.06
CA ILE A 99 -12.95 -2.93 -14.79
C ILE A 99 -13.50 -3.31 -16.17
N GLY A 100 -12.77 -4.12 -16.93
CA GLY A 100 -13.17 -4.56 -18.27
C GLY A 100 -14.51 -5.29 -18.28
N LEU A 101 -14.77 -6.17 -17.31
CA LEU A 101 -16.06 -6.84 -17.15
C LEU A 101 -17.18 -5.84 -16.85
N THR A 102 -16.94 -4.91 -15.93
CA THR A 102 -17.93 -3.89 -15.55
C THR A 102 -18.28 -3.00 -16.74
N LEU A 103 -17.28 -2.52 -17.49
CA LEU A 103 -17.48 -1.70 -18.67
C LEU A 103 -18.17 -2.48 -19.80
N ALA A 104 -17.78 -3.74 -20.04
CA ALA A 104 -18.42 -4.58 -21.05
C ALA A 104 -19.91 -4.80 -20.75
N LEU A 105 -20.25 -5.11 -19.50
CA LEU A 105 -21.65 -5.27 -19.07
C LEU A 105 -22.43 -3.95 -19.14
N TYR A 106 -21.78 -2.81 -18.92
CA TYR A 106 -22.40 -1.50 -19.09
C TYR A 106 -22.69 -1.20 -20.57
N ILE A 107 -21.75 -1.47 -21.48
CA ILE A 107 -21.88 -1.20 -22.91
C ILE A 107 -23.03 -2.01 -23.56
N VAL A 108 -23.35 -3.21 -23.04
CA VAL A 108 -24.51 -4.00 -23.51
C VAL A 108 -25.83 -3.25 -23.31
N GLN A 109 -25.93 -2.43 -22.26
CA GLN A 109 -27.10 -1.61 -21.97
C GLN A 109 -26.68 -0.26 -21.37
N PRO A 110 -26.30 0.72 -22.21
CA PRO A 110 -25.73 1.99 -21.76
C PRO A 110 -26.87 2.97 -21.42
N ASN A 111 -27.57 2.72 -20.33
CA ASN A 111 -28.64 3.58 -19.84
C ASN A 111 -28.58 3.74 -18.32
N ASP A 112 -29.30 4.75 -17.82
CA ASP A 112 -29.36 5.05 -16.38
C ASP A 112 -30.06 3.96 -15.57
N SER A 113 -30.83 3.08 -16.22
CA SER A 113 -31.48 1.94 -15.57
C SER A 113 -30.54 0.77 -15.31
N ASN A 114 -29.37 0.73 -15.96
CA ASN A 114 -28.35 -0.25 -15.68
C ASN A 114 -27.77 -0.04 -14.27
N PRO A 115 -27.77 -1.05 -13.38
CA PRO A 115 -27.20 -0.90 -12.04
C PRO A 115 -25.72 -0.49 -12.06
N LEU A 116 -24.97 -0.82 -13.12
CA LEU A 116 -23.57 -0.47 -13.29
C LEU A 116 -23.34 1.02 -13.57
N HIS A 117 -24.37 1.75 -14.04
CA HIS A 117 -24.29 3.21 -14.18
C HIS A 117 -23.88 3.87 -12.86
N ARG A 118 -24.37 3.34 -11.73
CA ARG A 118 -24.12 3.87 -10.37
C ARG A 118 -22.70 3.64 -9.87
N PHE A 119 -21.96 2.73 -10.49
CA PHE A 119 -20.55 2.48 -10.19
C PHE A 119 -19.63 3.40 -10.99
N ILE A 120 -20.01 3.70 -12.25
CA ILE A 120 -19.19 4.46 -13.19
C ILE A 120 -19.43 5.97 -13.02
N PHE A 121 -20.68 6.39 -12.89
CA PHE A 121 -21.09 7.79 -12.86
C PHE A 121 -21.68 8.21 -11.52
N LEU A 122 -21.71 9.52 -11.28
CA LEU A 122 -22.30 10.09 -10.07
C LEU A 122 -23.80 9.77 -9.98
N SER A 123 -24.21 9.28 -8.80
CA SER A 123 -25.62 9.01 -8.49
C SER A 123 -26.31 10.23 -7.89
N TYR A 124 -27.65 10.25 -7.90
CA TYR A 124 -28.49 11.27 -7.25
C TYR A 124 -28.43 12.67 -7.87
N ARG A 125 -28.41 12.76 -9.21
CA ARG A 125 -28.57 14.04 -9.91
C ARG A 125 -29.96 14.63 -9.61
N LEU A 126 -30.00 15.90 -9.22
CA LEU A 126 -31.24 16.63 -9.02
C LEU A 126 -31.78 17.19 -10.34
N PRO A 127 -33.10 17.40 -10.46
CA PRO A 127 -33.67 18.12 -11.60
C PRO A 127 -33.01 19.49 -11.77
N SER A 128 -32.78 19.90 -13.02
CA SER A 128 -32.26 21.23 -13.32
C SER A 128 -33.19 22.29 -12.74
N ASP A 129 -32.61 23.39 -12.25
CA ASP A 129 -33.38 24.50 -11.72
C ASP A 129 -34.23 25.13 -12.85
N PRO A 130 -35.57 25.15 -12.74
CA PRO A 130 -36.43 25.74 -13.75
C PRO A 130 -36.24 27.26 -13.87
N VAL A 131 -35.69 27.92 -12.84
CA VAL A 131 -35.44 29.37 -12.82
C VAL A 131 -34.12 29.72 -13.49
N ASN A 132 -33.12 28.84 -13.39
CA ASN A 132 -31.81 29.03 -14.02
C ASN A 132 -31.35 27.76 -14.75
N PRO A 133 -31.75 27.57 -16.01
CA PRO A 133 -31.43 26.38 -16.80
C PRO A 133 -29.92 26.14 -16.99
N ASP A 134 -29.13 27.22 -16.93
CA ASP A 134 -27.67 27.20 -17.11
C ASP A 134 -26.92 26.95 -15.80
N ALA A 135 -27.62 26.81 -14.67
CA ALA A 135 -26.99 26.53 -13.38
C ALA A 135 -26.29 25.15 -13.41
N PRO A 136 -25.12 25.00 -12.75
CA PRO A 136 -24.41 23.74 -12.69
C PRO A 136 -25.27 22.63 -12.06
N ALA A 137 -25.19 21.42 -12.62
CA ALA A 137 -25.94 20.27 -12.13
C ALA A 137 -25.58 19.95 -10.67
N GLN A 138 -26.61 19.89 -9.81
CA GLN A 138 -26.49 19.57 -8.39
C GLN A 138 -26.76 18.09 -8.13
N TYR A 139 -26.04 17.53 -7.18
CA TYR A 139 -26.14 16.13 -6.78
C TYR A 139 -26.37 16.02 -5.28
N GLY A 140 -27.35 15.20 -4.89
CA GLY A 140 -27.57 14.79 -3.51
C GLY A 140 -26.61 13.67 -3.09
N LYS A 141 -26.91 13.02 -1.95
CA LYS A 141 -26.08 11.93 -1.40
C LYS A 141 -26.91 10.68 -1.14
N GLY A 142 -26.28 9.52 -1.19
CA GLY A 142 -26.89 8.28 -0.75
C GLY A 142 -25.99 7.04 -0.88
N LEU A 143 -26.56 5.87 -0.61
CA LEU A 143 -25.81 4.61 -0.51
C LEU A 143 -25.11 4.20 -1.82
N TRP A 144 -25.62 4.62 -2.98
CA TRP A 144 -24.98 4.32 -4.26
C TRP A 144 -23.64 5.04 -4.44
N ASP A 145 -23.35 6.06 -3.63
CA ASP A 145 -22.03 6.68 -3.61
C ASP A 145 -20.95 5.71 -3.08
N ILE A 146 -21.33 4.71 -2.26
CA ILE A 146 -20.42 3.63 -1.83
C ILE A 146 -20.05 2.74 -3.01
N ALA A 147 -21.00 2.43 -3.90
CA ALA A 147 -20.74 1.65 -5.11
C ALA A 147 -19.77 2.37 -6.04
N PHE A 148 -19.96 3.69 -6.20
CA PHE A 148 -19.02 4.55 -6.91
C PHE A 148 -17.62 4.49 -6.30
N VAL A 149 -17.49 4.72 -4.98
CA VAL A 149 -16.21 4.65 -4.27
C VAL A 149 -15.55 3.29 -4.45
N ALA A 150 -16.29 2.19 -4.31
CA ALA A 150 -15.77 0.83 -4.47
C ALA A 150 -15.23 0.56 -5.88
N PHE A 151 -15.95 0.98 -6.92
CA PHE A 151 -15.48 0.83 -8.30
C PHE A 151 -14.23 1.67 -8.57
N TRP A 152 -14.25 2.94 -8.15
CA TRP A 152 -13.11 3.82 -8.36
C TRP A 152 -11.89 3.41 -7.52
N THR A 153 -12.05 2.74 -6.38
CA THR A 153 -10.95 2.08 -5.65
C THR A 153 -10.30 0.97 -6.51
N VAL A 154 -11.07 0.20 -7.26
CA VAL A 154 -10.53 -0.79 -8.21
C VAL A 154 -9.82 -0.10 -9.37
N VAL A 155 -10.40 0.97 -9.94
CA VAL A 155 -9.77 1.79 -10.99
C VAL A 155 -8.43 2.38 -10.53
N LEU A 156 -8.37 2.89 -9.31
CA LEU A 156 -7.14 3.42 -8.71
C LEU A 156 -6.11 2.33 -8.45
N THR A 157 -6.55 1.14 -8.03
CA THR A 157 -5.66 -0.02 -7.86
C THR A 157 -5.05 -0.44 -9.20
N PHE A 158 -5.85 -0.50 -10.27
CA PHE A 158 -5.36 -0.73 -11.64
C PHE A 158 -4.34 0.34 -12.03
N THR A 159 -4.71 1.61 -11.89
CA THR A 159 -3.91 2.76 -12.30
C THR A 159 -2.56 2.79 -11.59
N ARG A 160 -2.56 2.56 -10.27
CA ARG A 160 -1.34 2.43 -9.46
C ARG A 160 -0.41 1.35 -9.99
N GLU A 161 -0.91 0.12 -10.09
CA GLU A 161 -0.08 -1.02 -10.49
C GLU A 161 0.41 -0.90 -11.95
N PHE A 162 -0.43 -0.38 -12.85
CA PHE A 162 -0.07 -0.14 -14.24
C PHE A 162 1.03 0.93 -14.35
N ILE A 163 0.85 2.09 -13.73
CA ILE A 163 1.84 3.17 -13.74
C ILE A 163 3.14 2.70 -13.11
N MET A 164 3.10 2.01 -11.96
CA MET A 164 4.30 1.52 -11.29
C MET A 164 5.08 0.53 -12.17
N GLN A 165 4.42 -0.41 -12.84
CA GLN A 165 5.10 -1.46 -13.60
C GLN A 165 5.53 -1.05 -15.00
N GLU A 166 4.69 -0.31 -15.71
CA GLU A 166 4.89 0.01 -17.13
C GLU A 166 5.59 1.35 -17.33
N LEU A 167 5.37 2.34 -16.45
CA LEU A 167 5.95 3.68 -16.58
C LEU A 167 7.11 3.92 -15.60
N LEU A 168 6.91 3.68 -14.31
CA LEU A 168 7.88 4.08 -13.27
C LEU A 168 9.04 3.12 -13.13
N ARG A 169 8.82 1.82 -13.34
CA ARG A 169 9.89 0.81 -13.32
C ARG A 169 10.97 1.05 -14.39
N PRO A 170 10.66 1.29 -15.67
CA PRO A 170 11.69 1.64 -16.64
C PRO A 170 12.35 2.98 -16.32
N LEU A 171 11.58 3.97 -15.84
CA LEU A 171 12.13 5.27 -15.41
C LEU A 171 13.14 5.12 -14.26
N ALA A 172 12.84 4.30 -13.24
CA ALA A 172 13.74 4.04 -12.13
C ALA A 172 15.07 3.41 -12.59
N ARG A 173 15.03 2.53 -13.59
CA ARG A 173 16.24 1.95 -14.19
C ARG A 173 17.01 2.97 -15.03
N ALA A 174 16.31 3.81 -15.78
CA ALA A 174 16.91 4.89 -16.56
C ALA A 174 17.58 5.93 -15.66
N ALA A 175 17.02 6.18 -14.48
CA ALA A 175 17.62 7.02 -13.44
C ALA A 175 18.79 6.35 -12.68
N GLY A 176 19.21 5.15 -13.06
CA GLY A 176 20.39 4.49 -12.48
C GLY A 176 20.16 3.76 -11.15
N ILE A 177 18.93 3.66 -10.66
CA ILE A 177 18.63 2.99 -9.38
C ILE A 177 18.77 1.47 -9.56
N ARG A 178 19.82 0.86 -8.97
CA ARG A 178 20.12 -0.57 -9.15
C ARG A 178 19.42 -1.49 -8.13
N SER A 179 19.28 -1.07 -6.89
CA SER A 179 18.66 -1.88 -5.82
C SER A 179 17.16 -2.05 -6.07
N ARG A 180 16.67 -3.30 -6.02
CA ARG A 180 15.23 -3.59 -6.21
C ARG A 180 14.37 -2.97 -5.11
N GLY A 181 14.90 -2.86 -3.88
CA GLY A 181 14.23 -2.20 -2.77
C GLY A 181 14.10 -0.69 -3.00
N LYS A 182 15.21 -0.02 -3.34
CA LYS A 182 15.22 1.41 -3.68
C LYS A 182 14.33 1.72 -4.89
N GLN A 183 14.32 0.85 -5.91
CA GLN A 183 13.38 0.96 -7.04
C GLN A 183 11.91 0.92 -6.59
N ALA A 184 11.54 -0.02 -5.71
CA ALA A 184 10.16 -0.12 -5.22
C ALA A 184 9.73 1.15 -4.48
N ARG A 185 10.56 1.65 -3.56
CA ARG A 185 10.29 2.89 -2.81
C ARG A 185 10.23 4.13 -3.70
N PHE A 186 11.13 4.24 -4.68
CA PHE A 186 11.08 5.30 -5.68
C PHE A 186 9.77 5.27 -6.46
N MET A 187 9.34 4.10 -6.95
CA MET A 187 8.08 3.98 -7.68
C MET A 187 6.87 4.32 -6.80
N GLU A 188 6.86 3.90 -5.53
CA GLU A 188 5.80 4.27 -4.57
C GLU A 188 5.71 5.78 -4.41
N GLN A 189 6.84 6.46 -4.12
CA GLN A 189 6.85 7.91 -3.92
C GLN A 189 6.55 8.68 -5.23
N MET A 190 7.06 8.22 -6.37
CA MET A 190 6.79 8.86 -7.65
C MET A 190 5.32 8.72 -8.06
N TYR A 191 4.68 7.58 -7.80
CA TYR A 191 3.23 7.43 -8.01
C TYR A 191 2.45 8.43 -7.15
N THR A 192 2.79 8.53 -5.86
CA THR A 192 2.19 9.51 -4.94
C THR A 192 2.37 10.94 -5.44
N ALA A 193 3.56 11.30 -5.94
CA ALA A 193 3.83 12.60 -6.52
C ALA A 193 3.00 12.88 -7.79
N ILE A 194 2.84 11.90 -8.69
CA ILE A 194 1.99 12.04 -9.88
C ILE A 194 0.52 12.23 -9.45
N TYR A 195 0.03 11.40 -8.53
CA TYR A 195 -1.34 11.46 -8.07
C TYR A 195 -1.67 12.84 -7.46
N PHE A 196 -0.91 13.29 -6.47
CA PHE A 196 -1.14 14.59 -5.84
C PHE A 196 -0.76 15.78 -6.73
N GLY A 197 0.15 15.59 -7.70
CA GLY A 197 0.45 16.59 -8.72
C GLY A 197 -0.75 16.87 -9.65
N CYS A 198 -1.63 15.89 -9.85
CA CYS A 198 -2.88 16.07 -10.58
C CYS A 198 -4.04 16.51 -9.64
N LEU A 199 -4.21 15.82 -8.51
CA LEU A 199 -5.37 16.02 -7.64
C LEU A 199 -5.26 17.27 -6.76
N GLY A 200 -4.06 17.69 -6.37
CA GLY A 200 -3.86 18.93 -5.60
C GLY A 200 -4.40 20.17 -6.33
N PRO A 201 -3.99 20.44 -7.58
CA PRO A 201 -4.56 21.53 -8.38
C PRO A 201 -6.07 21.37 -8.64
N ALA A 202 -6.55 20.14 -8.87
CA ALA A 202 -7.98 19.88 -9.03
C ALA A 202 -8.77 20.21 -7.76
N GLY A 203 -8.23 19.91 -6.58
CA GLY A 203 -8.81 20.25 -5.27
C GLY A 203 -8.87 21.77 -5.05
N LEU A 204 -7.81 22.50 -5.39
CA LEU A 204 -7.81 23.97 -5.35
C LEU A 204 -8.86 24.56 -6.32
N TYR A 205 -8.96 24.01 -7.53
CA TYR A 205 -9.99 24.44 -8.48
C TYR A 205 -11.41 24.23 -7.93
N VAL A 206 -11.70 23.05 -7.38
CA VAL A 206 -13.00 22.76 -6.74
C VAL A 206 -13.24 23.70 -5.56
N MET A 207 -12.24 23.91 -4.70
CA MET A 207 -12.34 24.80 -3.54
C MET A 207 -12.62 26.25 -3.95
N SER A 208 -12.06 26.71 -5.08
CA SER A 208 -12.32 28.07 -5.61
C SER A 208 -13.77 28.33 -6.00
N LYS A 209 -14.55 27.27 -6.24
CA LYS A 209 -15.98 27.33 -6.54
C LYS A 209 -16.86 27.27 -5.29
N THR A 210 -16.26 27.25 -4.10
CA THR A 210 -16.97 27.16 -2.81
C THR A 210 -16.66 28.35 -1.91
N PRO A 211 -17.52 28.64 -0.91
CA PRO A 211 -17.24 29.66 0.12
C PRO A 211 -15.97 29.40 0.95
N VAL A 212 -15.36 28.21 0.84
CA VAL A 212 -14.17 27.77 1.58
C VAL A 212 -12.88 28.22 0.89
N TRP A 213 -12.95 28.96 -0.22
CA TRP A 213 -11.76 29.43 -0.94
C TRP A 213 -10.72 30.08 -0.01
N TYR A 214 -9.45 29.72 -0.21
CA TYR A 214 -8.35 30.12 0.66
C TYR A 214 -8.53 29.73 2.15
N TYR A 215 -9.16 28.59 2.41
CA TYR A 215 -9.37 28.07 3.76
C TYR A 215 -10.17 29.04 4.64
N SER A 216 -11.22 29.65 4.09
CA SER A 216 -12.18 30.45 4.83
C SER A 216 -12.97 29.55 5.78
N THR A 217 -12.78 29.73 7.09
CA THR A 217 -13.45 28.94 8.14
C THR A 217 -14.93 29.24 8.21
N ARG A 218 -15.31 30.51 8.02
CA ARG A 218 -16.71 30.95 8.00
C ARG A 218 -17.51 30.20 6.94
N GLY A 219 -16.94 30.05 5.73
CA GLY A 219 -17.57 29.34 4.62
C GLY A 219 -17.78 27.84 4.86
N MET A 220 -17.16 27.25 5.90
CA MET A 220 -17.42 25.87 6.30
C MET A 220 -18.75 25.71 7.06
N TYR A 221 -19.28 26.80 7.62
CA TYR A 221 -20.47 26.80 8.48
C TYR A 221 -21.63 27.61 7.92
N GLU A 222 -21.33 28.61 7.08
CA GLU A 222 -22.34 29.40 6.39
C GLU A 222 -23.22 28.51 5.51
N ASP A 223 -24.52 28.73 5.56
CA ASP A 223 -25.55 27.93 4.86
C ASP A 223 -25.53 26.42 5.18
N PHE A 224 -24.89 26.03 6.30
CA PHE A 224 -24.95 24.64 6.75
C PHE A 224 -26.41 24.28 7.13
N PRO A 225 -26.97 23.17 6.62
CA PRO A 225 -26.23 22.01 6.10
C PRO A 225 -26.12 21.94 4.57
N HIS A 226 -24.92 21.64 4.06
CA HIS A 226 -24.63 21.53 2.63
C HIS A 226 -25.08 20.17 2.05
N MET A 227 -26.38 20.05 1.78
CA MET A 227 -27.03 18.81 1.31
C MET A 227 -26.58 18.37 -0.09
N THR A 228 -26.29 19.33 -0.95
CA THR A 228 -26.09 19.14 -2.38
C THR A 228 -24.78 19.76 -2.83
N HIS A 229 -24.18 19.15 -3.84
CA HIS A 229 -22.91 19.61 -4.38
C HIS A 229 -22.93 19.60 -5.91
N GLU A 230 -22.18 20.52 -6.50
CA GLU A 230 -21.89 20.49 -7.94
C GLU A 230 -21.18 19.18 -8.32
N ALA A 231 -21.40 18.70 -9.55
CA ALA A 231 -20.81 17.48 -10.09
C ALA A 231 -19.29 17.39 -9.81
N GLY A 232 -18.53 18.45 -10.09
CA GLY A 232 -17.09 18.49 -9.90
C GLY A 232 -16.67 18.30 -8.44
N PHE A 233 -17.37 18.96 -7.52
CA PHE A 233 -17.13 18.80 -6.08
C PHE A 233 -17.43 17.36 -5.63
N LYS A 234 -18.61 16.84 -5.99
CA LYS A 234 -19.03 15.51 -5.56
C LYS A 234 -18.09 14.44 -6.10
N PHE A 235 -17.72 14.52 -7.38
CA PHE A 235 -16.74 13.62 -7.99
C PHE A 235 -15.41 13.69 -7.26
N TYR A 236 -14.84 14.89 -7.09
CA TYR A 236 -13.55 15.06 -6.40
C TYR A 236 -13.57 14.44 -5.00
N TYR A 237 -14.62 14.73 -4.23
CA TYR A 237 -14.74 14.26 -2.86
C TYR A 237 -14.84 12.74 -2.76
N LEU A 238 -15.66 12.10 -3.60
CA LEU A 238 -15.81 10.65 -3.64
C LEU A 238 -14.60 9.94 -4.24
N PHE A 239 -13.96 10.55 -5.23
CA PHE A 239 -12.73 10.02 -5.83
C PHE A 239 -11.57 10.04 -4.81
N GLN A 240 -11.45 11.11 -4.02
CA GLN A 240 -10.51 11.16 -2.89
C GLN A 240 -10.84 10.10 -1.83
N ALA A 241 -12.12 9.89 -1.51
CA ALA A 241 -12.52 8.81 -0.61
C ALA A 241 -12.10 7.43 -1.16
N ALA A 242 -12.23 7.20 -2.47
CA ALA A 242 -11.81 5.98 -3.14
C ALA A 242 -10.29 5.77 -3.09
N TYR A 243 -9.50 6.84 -3.21
CA TYR A 243 -8.04 6.79 -3.06
C TYR A 243 -7.62 6.45 -1.62
N TRP A 244 -8.19 7.11 -0.63
CA TRP A 244 -7.86 6.81 0.77
C TRP A 244 -8.31 5.41 1.18
N ALA A 245 -9.44 4.92 0.65
CA ALA A 245 -9.86 3.53 0.80
C ALA A 245 -8.89 2.57 0.11
N GLN A 246 -8.44 2.89 -1.11
CA GLN A 246 -7.45 2.11 -1.85
C GLN A 246 -6.13 2.00 -1.08
N GLN A 247 -5.62 3.11 -0.55
CA GLN A 247 -4.39 3.13 0.24
C GLN A 247 -4.53 2.33 1.55
N ALA A 248 -5.69 2.42 2.21
CA ALA A 248 -5.98 1.61 3.39
C ALA A 248 -6.01 0.10 3.08
N ILE A 249 -6.58 -0.31 1.95
CA ILE A 249 -6.58 -1.71 1.50
C ILE A 249 -5.15 -2.20 1.25
N VAL A 250 -4.33 -1.40 0.56
CA VAL A 250 -2.91 -1.73 0.32
C VAL A 250 -2.16 -1.94 1.64
N LEU A 251 -2.41 -1.08 2.62
CA LEU A 251 -1.82 -1.19 3.96
C LEU A 251 -2.30 -2.46 4.69
N LEU A 252 -3.61 -2.72 4.70
CA LEU A 252 -4.22 -3.86 5.40
C LEU A 252 -3.81 -5.20 4.81
N LEU A 253 -3.65 -5.27 3.48
CA LEU A 253 -3.19 -6.47 2.79
C LEU A 253 -1.67 -6.70 2.93
N GLY A 254 -0.94 -5.79 3.59
CA GLY A 254 0.50 -5.87 3.75
C GLY A 254 1.25 -5.84 2.40
N MET A 255 0.65 -5.22 1.39
CA MET A 255 1.26 -5.10 0.06
C MET A 255 2.49 -4.17 0.08
N GLU A 256 2.56 -3.28 1.08
CA GLU A 256 3.73 -2.47 1.39
C GLU A 256 4.44 -3.02 2.63
N LYS A 257 5.78 -3.15 2.57
CA LYS A 257 6.57 -3.62 3.71
C LYS A 257 6.39 -2.67 4.90
N PRO A 258 6.01 -3.17 6.10
CA PRO A 258 5.79 -2.35 7.28
C PRO A 258 6.98 -1.45 7.60
N ARG A 259 6.70 -0.18 7.90
CA ARG A 259 7.69 0.82 8.32
C ARG A 259 7.79 0.85 9.85
N LYS A 260 8.80 1.55 10.39
CA LYS A 260 8.94 1.72 11.85
C LYS A 260 7.76 2.46 12.48
N ASP A 261 7.06 3.30 11.71
CA ASP A 261 5.87 4.07 12.08
C ASP A 261 4.56 3.42 11.61
N PHE A 262 4.54 2.09 11.43
CA PHE A 262 3.37 1.37 10.91
C PHE A 262 2.12 1.54 11.79
N LYS A 263 2.27 1.57 13.12
CA LYS A 263 1.12 1.71 14.04
C LYS A 263 0.49 3.09 13.93
N GLU A 264 1.31 4.13 13.84
CA GLU A 264 0.89 5.51 13.67
C GLU A 264 0.26 5.72 12.28
N LEU A 265 0.80 5.07 11.25
CA LEU A 265 0.22 5.08 9.91
C LEU A 265 -1.15 4.39 9.87
N VAL A 266 -1.32 3.24 10.56
CA VAL A 266 -2.63 2.59 10.71
C VAL A 266 -3.60 3.49 11.47
N GLY A 267 -3.16 4.10 12.57
CA GLY A 267 -3.95 5.06 13.34
C GLY A 267 -4.41 6.24 12.48
N HIS A 268 -3.53 6.78 11.66
CA HIS A 268 -3.86 7.80 10.67
C HIS A 268 -4.94 7.34 9.69
N HIS A 269 -4.84 6.15 9.11
CA HIS A 269 -5.88 5.66 8.20
C HIS A 269 -7.24 5.50 8.88
N ILE A 270 -7.27 5.07 10.14
CA ILE A 270 -8.51 5.00 10.93
C ILE A 270 -9.11 6.40 11.10
N VAL A 271 -8.31 7.38 11.53
CA VAL A 271 -8.78 8.76 11.73
C VAL A 271 -9.22 9.39 10.41
N SER A 272 -8.43 9.26 9.35
CA SER A 272 -8.71 9.85 8.04
C SER A 272 -9.97 9.24 7.40
N LEU A 273 -10.12 7.91 7.39
CA LEU A 273 -11.36 7.28 6.89
C LEU A 273 -12.59 7.66 7.73
N SER A 274 -12.42 7.82 9.05
CA SER A 274 -13.51 8.28 9.93
C SER A 274 -13.91 9.72 9.61
N LEU A 275 -12.94 10.63 9.41
CA LEU A 275 -13.19 12.01 8.99
C LEU A 275 -13.94 12.06 7.67
N ILE A 276 -13.49 11.31 6.67
CA ILE A 276 -14.12 11.25 5.34
C ILE A 276 -15.56 10.73 5.44
N ALA A 277 -15.77 9.60 6.12
CA ALA A 277 -17.08 8.98 6.23
C ALA A 277 -18.08 9.87 7.01
N LEU A 278 -17.66 10.42 8.15
CA LEU A 278 -18.53 11.24 8.99
C LEU A 278 -18.81 12.61 8.37
N SER A 279 -17.80 13.26 7.78
CA SER A 279 -18.03 14.55 7.13
C SER A 279 -18.90 14.42 5.88
N TYR A 280 -18.79 13.32 5.12
CA TYR A 280 -19.74 13.04 4.04
C TYR A 280 -21.14 12.74 4.58
N ARG A 281 -21.27 11.89 5.61
CA ARG A 281 -22.58 11.48 6.15
C ARG A 281 -23.34 12.63 6.82
N PHE A 282 -22.65 13.56 7.46
CA PHE A 282 -23.23 14.63 8.27
C PHE A 282 -23.05 16.03 7.66
N HIS A 283 -22.78 16.13 6.35
CA HIS A 283 -22.73 17.40 5.60
C HIS A 283 -21.57 18.34 5.93
N PHE A 284 -20.51 17.89 6.62
CA PHE A 284 -19.29 18.67 6.88
C PHE A 284 -18.26 18.59 5.72
N THR A 285 -18.73 18.38 4.49
CA THR A 285 -17.86 18.13 3.31
C THR A 285 -16.99 19.33 2.96
N TYR A 286 -17.41 20.56 3.26
CA TYR A 286 -16.62 21.77 3.07
C TYR A 286 -15.40 21.83 3.98
N MET A 287 -15.55 21.45 5.25
CA MET A 287 -14.42 21.24 6.16
C MET A 287 -13.53 20.09 5.66
N GLY A 288 -14.14 18.99 5.20
CA GLY A 288 -13.43 17.88 4.59
C GLY A 288 -12.60 18.28 3.36
N LEU A 289 -13.13 19.15 2.49
CA LEU A 289 -12.43 19.66 1.31
C LEU A 289 -11.20 20.48 1.69
N ALA A 290 -11.31 21.33 2.71
CA ALA A 290 -10.18 22.09 3.23
C ALA A 290 -9.09 21.15 3.77
N VAL A 291 -9.48 20.13 4.55
CA VAL A 291 -8.54 19.13 5.08
C VAL A 291 -7.89 18.32 3.96
N TYR A 292 -8.65 17.83 2.98
CA TYR A 292 -8.06 17.15 1.81
C TYR A 292 -7.04 18.03 1.11
N SER A 293 -7.39 19.27 0.79
CA SER A 293 -6.51 20.17 0.04
C SER A 293 -5.19 20.45 0.77
N THR A 294 -5.21 20.66 2.09
CA THR A 294 -3.96 20.82 2.86
C THR A 294 -3.12 19.56 2.84
N HIS A 295 -3.77 18.39 2.89
CA HIS A 295 -3.09 17.11 2.95
C HIS A 295 -2.45 16.73 1.61
N ASP A 296 -3.19 16.83 0.52
CA ASP A 296 -2.74 16.49 -0.83
C ASP A 296 -1.56 17.36 -1.27
N ILE A 297 -1.63 18.67 -1.05
CA ILE A 297 -0.57 19.60 -1.47
C ILE A 297 0.71 19.30 -0.69
N SER A 298 0.63 19.11 0.63
CA SER A 298 1.83 18.82 1.43
C SER A 298 2.41 17.43 1.15
N ASP A 299 1.57 16.43 0.87
CA ASP A 299 2.03 15.08 0.50
C ASP A 299 2.69 15.07 -0.89
N PHE A 300 2.27 15.94 -1.82
CA PHE A 300 3.01 16.16 -3.06
C PHE A 300 4.46 16.57 -2.78
N PHE A 301 4.68 17.61 -1.97
CA PHE A 301 6.03 18.08 -1.62
C PHE A 301 6.83 17.03 -0.85
N LEU A 302 6.18 16.24 0.02
CA LEU A 302 6.83 15.15 0.72
C LEU A 302 7.30 14.07 -0.27
N ALA A 303 6.43 13.62 -1.16
CA ALA A 303 6.71 12.55 -2.11
C ALA A 303 7.80 12.95 -3.10
N THR A 304 7.74 14.16 -3.65
CA THR A 304 8.76 14.70 -4.56
C THR A 304 10.10 14.90 -3.87
N SER A 305 10.14 15.31 -2.59
CA SER A 305 11.39 15.43 -1.84
C SER A 305 12.12 14.08 -1.73
N LYS A 306 11.37 12.98 -1.50
CA LYS A 306 11.91 11.61 -1.48
C LYS A 306 12.36 11.16 -2.87
N VAL A 307 11.58 11.45 -3.90
CA VAL A 307 11.96 11.17 -5.30
C VAL A 307 13.28 11.83 -5.66
N LEU A 308 13.46 13.12 -5.33
CA LEU A 308 14.70 13.87 -5.57
C LEU A 308 15.88 13.27 -4.81
N ASN A 309 15.65 12.81 -3.57
CA ASN A 309 16.67 12.11 -2.79
C ASN A 309 17.06 10.77 -3.44
N TYR A 310 16.11 9.99 -3.93
CA TYR A 310 16.40 8.69 -4.55
C TYR A 310 17.22 8.76 -5.84
N ILE A 311 17.16 9.88 -6.56
CA ILE A 311 17.93 10.14 -7.79
C ILE A 311 19.19 10.98 -7.52
N ASP A 312 19.53 11.20 -6.26
CA ASP A 312 20.72 11.95 -5.82
C ASP A 312 20.80 13.36 -6.44
N SER A 313 19.65 14.06 -6.50
CA SER A 313 19.55 15.39 -7.11
C SER A 313 20.25 16.48 -6.27
N PRO A 314 20.96 17.45 -6.89
CA PRO A 314 21.64 18.51 -6.13
C PRO A 314 20.68 19.49 -5.43
N ILE A 315 19.41 19.53 -5.81
CA ILE A 315 18.41 20.43 -5.22
C ILE A 315 17.67 19.85 -4.00
N VAL A 316 18.07 18.66 -3.51
CA VAL A 316 17.41 17.99 -2.38
C VAL A 316 17.34 18.87 -1.14
N GLY A 317 18.44 19.54 -0.76
CA GLY A 317 18.47 20.42 0.42
C GLY A 317 17.48 21.59 0.33
N PRO A 318 17.57 22.45 -0.70
CA PRO A 318 16.61 23.54 -0.91
C PRO A 318 15.16 23.07 -1.02
N TYR A 319 14.92 21.95 -1.71
CA TYR A 319 13.57 21.40 -1.87
C TYR A 319 13.01 20.85 -0.56
N PHE A 320 13.83 20.19 0.25
CA PHE A 320 13.46 19.69 1.57
C PHE A 320 13.08 20.84 2.52
N PHE A 321 13.81 21.97 2.45
CA PHE A 321 13.44 23.17 3.19
C PHE A 321 12.08 23.73 2.76
N LEU A 322 11.84 23.84 1.44
CA LEU A 322 10.54 24.24 0.90
C LEU A 322 9.42 23.32 1.38
N PHE A 323 9.63 22.00 1.30
CA PHE A 323 8.71 21.00 1.82
C PHE A 323 8.38 21.24 3.29
N MET A 324 9.38 21.49 4.14
CA MET A 324 9.18 21.76 5.56
C MET A 324 8.33 23.02 5.79
N CYS A 325 8.58 24.10 5.07
CA CYS A 325 7.77 25.32 5.14
C CYS A 325 6.31 25.06 4.74
N VAL A 326 6.09 24.35 3.63
CA VAL A 326 4.75 23.98 3.16
C VAL A 326 4.03 23.07 4.15
N TRP A 327 4.74 22.07 4.71
CA TRP A 327 4.20 21.19 5.74
C TRP A 327 3.75 21.98 6.96
N ILE A 328 4.59 22.87 7.50
CA ILE A 328 4.24 23.66 8.68
C ILE A 328 3.01 24.54 8.41
N TYR A 329 2.97 25.21 7.26
CA TYR A 329 1.85 26.08 6.91
C TYR A 329 0.54 25.28 6.74
N LEU A 330 0.54 24.25 5.89
CA LEU A 330 -0.68 23.52 5.55
C LEU A 330 -1.12 22.55 6.65
N ARG A 331 -0.19 21.78 7.23
CA ARG A 331 -0.50 20.75 8.22
C ARG A 331 -0.64 21.27 9.64
N HIS A 332 -0.09 22.44 9.96
CA HIS A 332 -0.21 23.00 11.31
C HIS A 332 -0.96 24.32 11.32
N PHE A 333 -0.49 25.35 10.61
CA PHE A 333 -1.14 26.66 10.70
C PHE A 333 -2.60 26.62 10.22
N ILE A 334 -2.87 26.05 9.05
CA ILE A 334 -4.25 25.94 8.53
C ILE A 334 -5.10 24.97 9.36
N ASN A 335 -4.58 23.79 9.72
CA ASN A 335 -5.33 22.84 10.55
C ASN A 335 -5.66 23.41 11.94
N LEU A 336 -4.73 24.13 12.58
CA LEU A 336 -4.99 24.82 13.85
C LEU A 336 -6.04 25.93 13.66
N LYS A 337 -6.00 26.67 12.56
CA LYS A 337 -7.06 27.65 12.22
C LYS A 337 -8.43 26.97 12.14
N ILE A 338 -8.53 25.79 11.50
CA ILE A 338 -9.78 25.02 11.42
C ILE A 338 -10.22 24.56 12.82
N ILE A 339 -9.31 24.03 13.63
CA ILE A 339 -9.61 23.60 15.01
C ILE A 339 -10.07 24.79 15.86
N LEU A 340 -9.41 25.94 15.77
CA LEU A 340 -9.80 27.15 16.49
C LEU A 340 -11.20 27.63 16.08
N SER A 341 -11.55 27.51 14.79
CA SER A 341 -12.90 27.85 14.32
C SER A 341 -14.00 26.99 14.96
N LEU A 342 -13.67 25.79 15.45
CA LEU A 342 -14.62 24.97 16.22
C LEU A 342 -14.98 25.61 17.56
N PHE A 343 -14.13 26.47 18.13
CA PHE A 343 -14.39 27.16 19.39
C PHE A 343 -15.00 28.54 19.18
N THR A 344 -14.68 29.23 18.07
CA THR A 344 -15.08 30.62 17.85
C THR A 344 -16.29 30.78 16.92
N GLU A 345 -16.33 30.02 15.82
CA GLU A 345 -17.29 30.21 14.72
C GLU A 345 -18.39 29.14 14.67
N TYR A 346 -18.11 27.93 15.19
CA TYR A 346 -19.01 26.78 15.08
C TYR A 346 -20.39 27.01 15.71
N THR A 347 -20.48 27.72 16.82
CA THR A 347 -21.78 28.00 17.48
C THR A 347 -22.42 29.29 16.96
N THR A 348 -21.63 30.20 16.36
CA THR A 348 -22.05 31.57 16.03
C THR A 348 -22.43 31.75 14.57
N VAL A 349 -21.85 30.97 13.65
CA VAL A 349 -22.12 31.07 12.20
C VAL A 349 -23.14 30.01 11.78
N GLY A 350 -24.31 30.45 11.31
CA GLY A 350 -25.40 29.57 10.89
C GLY A 350 -26.13 28.89 12.07
N PRO A 351 -27.24 28.17 11.81
CA PRO A 351 -28.02 27.55 12.87
C PRO A 351 -27.19 26.56 13.70
N PHE A 352 -27.41 26.53 15.01
CA PHE A 352 -26.80 25.58 15.93
C PHE A 352 -27.92 24.83 16.65
N GLU A 353 -28.42 23.80 16.01
CA GLU A 353 -29.51 22.96 16.50
C GLU A 353 -29.38 21.56 15.91
N LEU A 354 -30.01 20.57 16.57
CA LEU A 354 -30.10 19.22 16.04
C LEU A 354 -31.52 19.01 15.50
N ASN A 355 -31.64 18.84 14.18
CA ASN A 355 -32.92 18.53 13.55
C ASN A 355 -32.74 17.45 12.47
N TRP A 356 -33.27 16.27 12.74
CA TRP A 356 -33.17 15.11 11.84
C TRP A 356 -34.00 15.28 10.56
N ALA A 357 -35.12 16.02 10.61
CA ALA A 357 -36.01 16.21 9.47
C ALA A 357 -35.37 17.12 8.42
N THR A 358 -34.76 18.22 8.85
CA THR A 358 -33.99 19.13 7.97
C THR A 358 -32.54 18.66 7.77
N GLN A 359 -32.15 17.54 8.40
CA GLN A 359 -30.79 17.02 8.42
C GLN A 359 -29.74 18.05 8.89
N GLN A 360 -30.15 18.92 9.81
CA GLN A 360 -29.30 19.87 10.50
C GLN A 360 -28.58 19.14 11.65
N TYR A 361 -27.27 18.91 11.48
CA TYR A 361 -26.46 18.12 12.41
C TYR A 361 -25.46 18.95 13.21
N LYS A 362 -25.50 20.28 13.09
CA LYS A 362 -24.59 21.19 13.79
C LYS A 362 -25.02 21.40 15.23
N CYS A 363 -24.49 20.57 16.13
CA CYS A 363 -24.81 20.59 17.55
C CYS A 363 -23.56 20.32 18.41
N THR A 364 -23.72 20.32 19.73
CA THR A 364 -22.62 20.08 20.68
C THR A 364 -21.94 18.73 20.47
N LEU A 365 -22.72 17.69 20.12
CA LEU A 365 -22.17 16.34 19.89
C LEU A 365 -21.27 16.31 18.64
N SER A 366 -21.74 16.86 17.52
CA SER A 366 -20.94 16.92 16.29
C SER A 366 -19.69 17.79 16.47
N GLN A 367 -19.78 18.85 17.28
CA GLN A 367 -18.64 19.69 17.63
C GLN A 367 -17.53 18.88 18.31
N TYR A 368 -17.87 18.11 19.36
CA TYR A 368 -16.89 17.29 20.09
C TYR A 368 -16.31 16.16 19.23
N ILE A 369 -17.13 15.49 18.41
CA ILE A 369 -16.65 14.44 17.50
C ILE A 369 -15.68 15.03 16.47
N THR A 370 -16.05 16.16 15.85
CA THR A 370 -15.22 16.85 14.86
C THR A 370 -13.91 17.33 15.49
N LEU A 371 -13.99 17.91 16.69
CA LEU A 371 -12.81 18.35 17.45
C LEU A 371 -11.89 17.17 17.78
N GLY A 372 -12.42 16.06 18.26
CA GLY A 372 -11.65 14.87 18.61
C GLY A 372 -10.91 14.28 17.41
N LEU A 373 -11.59 14.16 16.27
CA LEU A 373 -10.99 13.64 15.04
C LEU A 373 -9.94 14.57 14.45
N LEU A 374 -10.22 15.88 14.35
CA LEU A 374 -9.26 16.86 13.85
C LEU A 374 -8.05 17.03 14.78
N SER A 375 -8.26 16.97 16.10
CA SER A 375 -7.16 17.01 17.07
C SER A 375 -6.30 15.76 17.01
N SER A 376 -6.92 14.59 16.79
CA SER A 376 -6.18 13.33 16.57
C SER A 376 -5.32 13.41 15.31
N LEU A 377 -5.88 13.94 14.22
CA LEU A 377 -5.15 14.20 12.97
C LEU A 377 -4.00 15.19 13.19
N GLN A 378 -4.23 16.26 13.95
CA GLN A 378 -3.20 17.24 14.30
C GLN A 378 -2.08 16.63 15.15
N ALA A 379 -2.40 15.76 16.11
CA ALA A 379 -1.41 15.07 16.93
C ALA A 379 -0.50 14.16 16.09
N LEU A 380 -1.07 13.43 15.12
CA LEU A 380 -0.29 12.63 14.17
C LEU A 380 0.59 13.52 13.28
N ASN A 381 0.07 14.64 12.79
CA ASN A 381 0.86 15.61 12.04
C ASN A 381 2.04 16.16 12.86
N LEU A 382 1.85 16.42 14.17
CA LEU A 382 2.93 16.85 15.08
C LEU A 382 3.97 15.75 15.30
N PHE A 383 3.53 14.50 15.43
CA PHE A 383 4.43 13.34 15.51
C PHE A 383 5.34 13.26 14.28
N TRP A 384 4.80 13.43 13.06
CA TRP A 384 5.63 13.46 11.86
C TRP A 384 6.48 14.72 11.72
N LEU A 385 6.01 15.88 12.20
CA LEU A 385 6.81 17.09 12.24
C LEU A 385 8.10 16.90 13.07
N PHE A 386 8.00 16.21 14.21
CA PHE A 386 9.18 15.87 15.01
C PHE A 386 10.23 15.10 14.18
N TYR A 387 9.81 14.14 13.36
CA TYR A 387 10.73 13.43 12.47
C TYR A 387 11.27 14.30 11.35
N ILE A 388 10.47 15.22 10.79
CA ILE A 388 10.95 16.17 9.78
C ILE A 388 12.07 17.02 10.37
N PHE A 389 11.90 17.56 11.58
CA PHE A 389 12.96 18.30 12.26
C PHE A 389 14.17 17.44 12.61
N ARG A 390 13.96 16.19 13.00
CA ARG A 390 15.07 15.24 13.25
C ARG A 390 15.90 15.00 11.98
N ILE A 391 15.24 14.84 10.82
CA ILE A 391 15.93 14.71 9.52
C ILE A 391 16.64 16.02 9.17
N ALA A 392 15.99 17.16 9.35
CA ALA A 392 16.59 18.49 9.11
C ALA A 392 17.86 18.71 9.94
N TYR A 393 17.83 18.35 11.23
CA TYR A 393 18.99 18.44 12.12
C TYR A 393 20.15 17.57 11.64
N ARG A 394 19.86 16.34 11.21
CA ARG A 394 20.88 15.41 10.69
C ARG A 394 21.46 15.87 9.37
N PHE A 395 20.62 16.38 8.47
CA PHE A 395 21.06 16.96 7.20
C PHE A 395 22.02 18.12 7.45
N LEU A 396 21.68 19.04 8.36
CA LEU A 396 22.54 20.19 8.68
C LEU A 396 23.84 19.80 9.39
N ARG A 397 23.82 18.75 10.23
CA ARG A 397 24.98 18.36 11.05
C ARG A 397 25.93 17.39 10.36
N TYR A 398 25.40 16.49 9.52
CA TYR A 398 26.13 15.35 8.97
C TYR A 398 26.05 15.24 7.44
N ASP A 399 25.35 16.15 6.76
CA ASP A 399 25.08 16.10 5.31
C ASP A 399 24.37 14.81 4.84
N ILE A 400 23.63 14.18 5.75
CA ILE A 400 22.87 12.94 5.49
C ILE A 400 21.38 13.29 5.39
N ALA A 401 20.81 13.10 4.19
CA ALA A 401 19.40 13.36 3.89
C ALA A 401 18.50 12.11 4.02
N GLU A 402 18.98 11.03 4.64
CA GLU A 402 18.26 9.75 4.73
C GLU A 402 17.14 9.75 5.78
N ASP A 403 16.02 9.10 5.47
CA ASP A 403 14.86 8.94 6.35
C ASP A 403 14.88 7.55 7.04
N ASP A 404 15.44 7.50 8.26
CA ASP A 404 15.55 6.30 9.12
C ASP A 404 14.25 5.49 9.31
N ARG A 405 13.08 6.09 9.05
CA ARG A 405 11.77 5.45 9.20
C ARG A 405 11.47 4.48 8.06
N SER A 406 11.93 4.79 6.84
CA SER A 406 11.63 4.01 5.63
C SER A 406 12.70 2.99 5.25
N ASP A 407 13.93 3.14 5.75
CA ASP A 407 15.11 2.43 5.22
C ASP A 407 15.74 1.37 6.14
N ALA A 408 15.09 1.04 7.26
CA ALA A 408 15.62 0.15 8.30
C ALA A 408 16.06 -1.27 7.86
N GLU A 409 15.81 -1.67 6.62
CA GLU A 409 16.27 -2.95 6.06
C GLU A 409 16.85 -2.84 4.64
N VAL A 410 16.95 -1.65 4.03
CA VAL A 410 17.66 -1.54 2.74
C VAL A 410 19.15 -1.86 2.98
N THR A 411 19.69 -1.42 4.12
CA THR A 411 21.01 -1.79 4.61
C THR A 411 21.16 -3.31 4.78
N ASP A 412 20.20 -4.00 5.43
CA ASP A 412 20.30 -5.45 5.65
C ASP A 412 20.21 -6.27 4.35
N VAL A 413 19.43 -5.81 3.36
CA VAL A 413 19.28 -6.50 2.07
C VAL A 413 20.46 -6.22 1.14
N ASP A 414 21.00 -4.99 1.14
CA ASP A 414 22.21 -4.65 0.39
C ASP A 414 23.44 -5.32 1.02
N ASP A 415 23.54 -5.42 2.36
CA ASP A 415 24.58 -6.16 3.07
C ASP A 415 24.51 -7.68 2.81
N GLU A 416 23.30 -8.27 2.75
CA GLU A 416 23.09 -9.68 2.39
C GLU A 416 23.40 -9.96 0.91
N ALA A 417 23.09 -9.02 0.01
CA ALA A 417 23.37 -9.14 -1.42
C ALA A 417 24.86 -8.96 -1.73
N GLU A 418 25.54 -8.03 -1.05
CA GLU A 418 27.00 -7.87 -1.11
C GLU A 418 27.70 -9.06 -0.46
N LYS A 419 27.25 -9.57 0.70
CA LYS A 419 27.77 -10.82 1.28
C LYS A 419 27.61 -12.00 0.33
N LYS A 420 26.46 -12.15 -0.36
CA LYS A 420 26.26 -13.24 -1.34
C LYS A 420 27.13 -13.09 -2.58
N LYS A 421 27.38 -11.86 -3.06
CA LYS A 421 28.36 -11.61 -4.12
C LYS A 421 29.79 -11.91 -3.67
N ALA A 422 30.19 -11.46 -2.48
CA ALA A 422 31.51 -11.70 -1.91
C ALA A 422 31.75 -13.20 -1.61
N LEU A 423 30.72 -13.95 -1.19
CA LEU A 423 30.78 -15.41 -1.05
C LEU A 423 30.87 -16.12 -2.40
N SER A 424 30.17 -15.62 -3.43
CA SER A 424 30.22 -16.16 -4.81
C SER A 424 31.57 -15.89 -5.50
N GLU A 425 32.23 -14.77 -5.22
CA GLU A 425 33.58 -14.48 -5.73
C GLU A 425 34.65 -15.28 -4.99
N LYS A 426 34.50 -15.51 -3.67
CA LYS A 426 35.41 -16.37 -2.90
C LYS A 426 35.33 -17.86 -3.28
N THR A 427 34.18 -18.34 -3.74
CA THR A 427 34.01 -19.75 -4.16
C THR A 427 34.54 -20.07 -5.56
N ASN A 428 34.78 -19.06 -6.40
CA ASN A 428 35.37 -19.24 -7.73
C ASN A 428 36.91 -19.09 -7.78
N GLY A 429 37.57 -18.85 -6.64
CA GLY A 429 39.01 -18.59 -6.54
C GLY A 429 39.90 -19.76 -6.10
N HIS A 430 39.37 -20.98 -5.96
CA HIS A 430 40.16 -22.13 -5.50
C HIS A 430 40.05 -23.35 -6.44
N ALA A 431 40.59 -23.17 -7.65
CA ALA A 431 40.96 -24.29 -8.52
C ALA A 431 42.27 -23.98 -9.23
N SER A 432 43.38 -24.07 -8.49
CA SER A 432 44.72 -24.20 -9.06
C SER A 432 45.54 -25.25 -8.28
N GLY A 433 45.57 -26.46 -8.86
CA GLY A 433 46.79 -27.24 -9.08
C GLY A 433 47.28 -28.17 -7.99
N VAL A 434 47.24 -29.50 -8.24
CA VAL A 434 48.35 -30.41 -7.94
C VAL A 434 48.43 -31.50 -9.03
N ASN A 435 49.64 -31.70 -9.54
CA ASN A 435 50.08 -32.66 -10.56
C ASN A 435 49.83 -34.14 -10.18
N GLY A 436 49.52 -34.97 -11.20
CA GLY A 436 49.68 -36.42 -11.15
C GLY A 436 50.49 -36.89 -12.37
N THR A 437 51.74 -37.29 -12.13
CA THR A 437 52.64 -37.95 -13.08
C THR A 437 52.19 -39.39 -13.36
N ALA A 438 52.24 -39.81 -14.63
CA ALA A 438 52.20 -41.22 -15.03
C ALA A 438 53.12 -41.46 -16.24
N PRO A 439 53.90 -42.56 -16.31
CA PRO A 439 54.93 -42.77 -17.33
C PRO A 439 54.47 -43.66 -18.51
N GLN A 440 55.33 -43.70 -19.54
CA GLN A 440 55.45 -44.70 -20.63
C GLN A 440 54.36 -44.72 -21.73
N ALA A 441 54.73 -44.44 -22.98
CA ALA A 441 55.36 -45.40 -23.91
C ALA A 441 55.31 -44.91 -25.36
N ARG A 442 56.50 -44.95 -25.98
CA ARG A 442 56.87 -44.88 -27.39
C ARG A 442 55.90 -45.61 -28.34
N LEU A 443 55.57 -45.00 -29.48
CA LEU A 443 55.54 -45.68 -30.78
C LEU A 443 55.78 -44.68 -31.92
N VAL A 444 56.87 -44.94 -32.62
CA VAL A 444 57.31 -44.31 -33.87
C VAL A 444 56.67 -45.08 -35.03
N ASN A 445 56.17 -44.36 -36.02
CA ASN A 445 56.20 -44.65 -37.47
C ASN A 445 55.50 -43.45 -38.16
N GLY A 446 56.02 -42.78 -39.19
CA GLY A 446 57.10 -43.10 -40.11
C GLY A 446 56.56 -43.17 -41.54
N ARG A 447 56.79 -42.08 -42.32
CA ARG A 447 56.77 -41.94 -43.80
C ARG A 447 55.38 -41.93 -44.48
N ALA A 448 55.16 -41.19 -45.56
CA ALA A 448 56.07 -40.54 -46.51
C ALA A 448 55.59 -39.14 -46.89
#